data_AF-A0A0J1FRV6-F1
#
_entry.id   AF-A0A0J1FRV6-F1
#
_cell.length_a   1.000
_cell.length_b   1.000
_cell.length_c   1.000
_cell.angle_alpha   90.00
_cell.angle_beta   90.00
_cell.angle_gamma   90.00
#
_symmetry.space_group_name_H-M   'P 1'
#
loop_
_entity.id
_entity.type
_entity.pdbx_description
1 polymer ?
#
loop_
_entity_poly.entity_id
_entity_poly.type
_entity_poly.pdbx_seq_one_letter_code
_entity_poly.pdbx_strand_id
1 'polypeptide(L)'
;MTALRRICPLIVAALLVFATVRAFAQEADASAGPIRTIGGSVLFVQQGNGFEAQIDGKPFDRLNAGRIAHFDEASGARMIVEAFDSGAPELVFYDFSKRPPAVERIGRRMKLTGVFWQGDEVVLKSADGWFRFQRGTLTKLVSSKMIYH
;
A
#
# COMPACT_ATOMS: atom_id res chain seq x y z
N MET A 1 -51.05 -34.37 -31.72
CA MET A 1 -50.79 -33.24 -32.64
C MET A 1 -51.12 -31.98 -31.83
N THR A 2 -50.24 -31.04 -31.49
CA THR A 2 -48.96 -30.63 -32.07
C THR A 2 -48.16 -29.90 -30.97
N ALA A 3 -46.86 -30.16 -30.89
CA ALA A 3 -45.93 -29.49 -29.97
C ALA A 3 -45.55 -28.09 -30.48
N LEU A 4 -45.32 -27.13 -29.58
CA LEU A 4 -44.60 -25.90 -29.91
C LEU A 4 -43.68 -25.44 -28.76
N ARG A 5 -42.46 -25.99 -28.81
CA ARG A 5 -41.15 -25.32 -28.74
C ARG A 5 -40.99 -24.04 -27.87
N ARG A 6 -40.16 -24.21 -26.83
CA ARG A 6 -39.07 -23.35 -26.29
C ARG A 6 -39.13 -21.84 -26.60
N ILE A 7 -38.86 -21.02 -25.57
CA ILE A 7 -37.62 -20.23 -25.43
C ILE A 7 -37.45 -19.81 -23.97
N CYS A 8 -36.29 -20.15 -23.42
CA CYS A 8 -35.74 -19.72 -22.14
C CYS A 8 -35.09 -18.33 -22.33
N PRO A 9 -35.08 -17.48 -21.30
CA PRO A 9 -33.79 -16.88 -20.98
C PRO A 9 -33.42 -17.10 -19.51
N LEU A 10 -32.25 -17.71 -19.32
CA LEU A 10 -31.46 -17.65 -18.11
C LEU A 10 -31.26 -16.18 -17.71
N ILE A 11 -31.71 -15.80 -16.52
CA ILE A 11 -31.23 -14.60 -15.85
C ILE A 11 -30.26 -15.08 -14.77
N VAL A 12 -28.97 -15.09 -15.12
CA VAL A 12 -27.88 -15.26 -14.16
C VAL A 12 -27.70 -13.91 -13.46
N ALA A 13 -28.24 -13.78 -12.25
CA ALA A 13 -27.93 -12.65 -11.38
C ALA A 13 -26.55 -12.88 -10.75
N ALA A 14 -25.49 -12.44 -11.43
CA ALA A 14 -24.15 -12.35 -10.85
C ALA A 14 -24.08 -11.11 -9.95
N LEU A 15 -24.40 -11.27 -8.67
CA LEU A 15 -24.18 -10.23 -7.67
C LEU A 15 -22.67 -10.22 -7.31
N LEU A 16 -21.89 -9.44 -8.04
CA LEU A 16 -20.50 -9.15 -7.69
C LEU A 16 -20.48 -8.36 -6.37
N VAL A 17 -20.05 -9.05 -5.30
CA VAL A 17 -19.68 -8.42 -4.04
C VAL A 17 -18.45 -7.55 -4.31
N PHE A 18 -18.65 -6.26 -4.54
CA PHE A 18 -17.57 -5.28 -4.46
C PHE A 18 -17.19 -5.13 -2.98
N ALA A 19 -16.24 -5.94 -2.54
CA ALA A 19 -15.53 -5.71 -1.29
C ALA A 19 -14.79 -4.38 -1.43
N THR A 20 -15.43 -3.30 -0.97
CA THR A 20 -14.75 -2.02 -0.80
C THR A 20 -13.63 -2.22 0.22
N VAL A 21 -12.40 -2.36 -0.26
CA VAL A 21 -11.21 -2.37 0.59
C VAL A 21 -11.08 -0.96 1.13
N ARG A 22 -11.76 -0.71 2.26
CA ARG A 22 -11.52 0.47 3.07
C ARG A 22 -10.08 0.36 3.56
N ALA A 23 -9.18 1.10 2.95
CA ALA A 23 -7.85 1.37 3.51
C ALA A 23 -8.09 2.14 4.81
N PHE A 24 -8.15 1.42 5.92
CA PHE A 24 -8.12 2.04 7.23
C PHE A 24 -6.76 2.72 7.35
N ALA A 25 -6.75 4.01 7.69
CA ALA A 25 -5.55 4.61 8.25
C ALA A 25 -5.30 3.88 9.57
N GLN A 26 -4.41 2.88 9.57
CA GLN A 26 -4.01 2.21 10.79
C GLN A 26 -3.18 3.21 11.60
N GLU A 27 -3.66 3.53 12.79
CA GLU A 27 -2.87 4.24 13.77
C GLU A 27 -1.63 3.40 14.10
N ALA A 28 -0.50 4.08 14.13
CA ALA A 28 0.80 3.54 14.44
C ALA A 28 0.81 2.93 15.83
N ASP A 29 0.67 1.61 15.92
CA ASP A 29 1.06 0.87 17.11
C ASP A 29 2.38 0.17 16.81
N ALA A 30 3.45 0.52 17.53
CA ALA A 30 4.71 -0.21 17.50
C ALA A 30 4.55 -1.67 18.01
N SER A 31 3.36 -1.99 18.54
CA SER A 31 2.91 -3.32 18.95
C SER A 31 2.07 -4.05 17.88
N ALA A 32 1.95 -3.53 16.66
CA ALA A 32 1.29 -4.28 15.58
C ALA A 32 2.12 -5.53 15.26
N GLY A 33 1.51 -6.71 15.45
CA GLY A 33 2.17 -7.99 15.20
C GLY A 33 2.67 -8.16 13.76
N PRO A 34 3.27 -9.32 13.44
CA PRO A 34 3.91 -9.53 12.16
C PRO A 34 2.96 -9.30 10.96
N ILE A 35 3.40 -8.50 9.98
CA ILE A 35 2.67 -8.20 8.75
C ILE A 35 3.02 -9.25 7.70
N ARG A 36 2.02 -10.00 7.21
CA ARG A 36 2.26 -11.02 6.18
C ARG A 36 2.43 -10.37 4.81
N THR A 37 3.53 -10.69 4.14
CA THR A 37 3.83 -10.27 2.76
C THR A 37 4.10 -11.48 1.89
N ILE A 38 4.21 -11.30 0.56
CA ILE A 38 4.62 -12.38 -0.35
C ILE A 38 6.09 -12.80 -0.13
N GLY A 39 6.91 -11.91 0.44
CA GLY A 39 8.33 -12.12 0.67
C GLY A 39 8.66 -12.78 1.99
N GLY A 40 7.69 -12.85 2.92
CA GLY A 40 7.89 -13.28 4.31
C GLY A 40 7.08 -12.43 5.29
N SER A 41 7.32 -12.60 6.58
CA SER A 41 6.67 -11.82 7.62
C SER A 41 7.49 -10.59 7.98
N VAL A 42 6.92 -9.41 7.81
CA VAL A 42 7.55 -8.12 8.14
C VAL A 42 7.26 -7.72 9.58
N LEU A 43 8.28 -7.23 10.26
CA LEU A 43 8.20 -6.66 11.60
C LEU A 43 8.99 -5.35 11.64
N PHE A 44 8.48 -4.37 12.37
CA PHE A 44 9.21 -3.14 12.69
C PHE A 44 9.59 -3.17 14.16
N VAL A 45 10.87 -3.37 14.44
CA VAL A 45 11.39 -3.44 15.80
C VAL A 45 11.95 -2.09 16.17
N GLN A 46 11.43 -1.49 17.24
CA GLN A 46 11.99 -0.23 17.75
C GLN A 46 13.41 -0.47 18.28
N GLN A 47 14.37 0.31 17.78
CA GLN A 47 15.80 0.22 18.12
C GLN A 47 16.35 1.62 18.39
N GLY A 48 16.49 1.98 19.67
CA GLY A 48 16.92 3.32 20.08
C GLY A 48 15.94 4.41 19.60
N ASN A 49 16.43 5.34 18.79
CA ASN A 49 15.65 6.45 18.22
C ASN A 49 15.06 6.16 16.82
N GLY A 50 15.03 4.89 16.42
CA GLY A 50 14.57 4.45 15.11
C GLY A 50 13.83 3.12 15.14
N PHE A 51 13.53 2.62 13.95
CA PHE A 51 12.97 1.30 13.72
C PHE A 51 13.88 0.50 12.79
N GLU A 52 14.03 -0.79 13.08
CA GLU A 52 14.63 -1.76 12.19
C GLU A 52 13.49 -2.56 11.53
N ALA A 53 13.42 -2.50 10.20
CA ALA A 53 12.48 -3.32 9.44
C ALA A 53 13.13 -4.68 9.20
N GLN A 54 12.44 -5.74 9.62
CA GLN A 54 12.89 -7.11 9.51
C GLN A 54 11.91 -7.92 8.67
N ILE A 55 12.42 -8.88 7.90
CA ILE A 55 11.65 -9.89 7.20
C ILE A 55 12.10 -11.26 7.68
N ASP A 56 11.17 -12.05 8.22
CA ASP A 56 11.46 -13.34 8.88
C ASP A 56 12.62 -13.26 9.89
N GLY A 57 12.64 -12.18 10.68
CA GLY A 57 13.65 -11.91 11.70
C GLY A 57 15.01 -11.41 11.17
N LYS A 58 15.15 -11.17 9.87
CA LYS A 58 16.37 -10.62 9.27
C LYS A 58 16.19 -9.14 8.92
N PRO A 59 17.08 -8.25 9.35
CA PRO A 59 16.98 -6.83 9.01
C PRO A 59 17.16 -6.62 7.51
N PHE A 60 16.34 -5.76 6.93
CA PHE A 60 16.47 -5.33 5.53
C PHE A 60 16.44 -3.81 5.35
N ASP A 61 15.99 -3.05 6.35
CA ASP A 61 16.02 -1.59 6.33
C ASP A 61 16.08 -0.99 7.74
N ARG A 62 16.53 0.27 7.82
CA ARG A 62 16.55 1.07 9.04
C ARG A 62 15.91 2.43 8.81
N LEU A 63 14.96 2.77 9.67
CA LEU A 63 14.21 4.02 9.65
C LEU A 63 14.64 4.88 10.83
N ASN A 64 15.13 6.08 10.56
CA ASN A 64 15.46 7.06 11.60
C ASN A 64 14.19 7.85 11.96
N ALA A 65 13.30 7.24 12.74
CA ALA A 65 12.00 7.80 13.07
C ALA A 65 11.55 7.40 14.48
N GLY A 66 10.88 8.32 15.18
CA GLY A 66 10.27 8.05 16.49
C GLY A 66 8.90 7.37 16.40
N ARG A 67 8.26 7.44 15.23
CA ARG A 67 7.01 6.74 14.93
C ARG A 67 6.98 6.36 13.46
N ILE A 68 6.28 5.28 13.11
CA ILE A 68 6.03 4.90 11.72
C ILE A 68 4.55 4.67 11.48
N ALA A 69 4.06 4.86 10.26
CA ALA A 69 2.77 4.34 9.82
C ALA A 69 2.99 3.59 8.50
N HIS A 70 2.17 2.59 8.20
CA HIS A 70 2.29 1.83 6.96
C HIS A 70 0.96 1.70 6.23
N PHE A 71 1.06 1.57 4.91
CA PHE A 71 -0.04 1.31 4.00
C PHE A 71 0.34 0.08 3.19
N ASP A 72 -0.45 -0.97 3.32
CA ASP A 72 -0.14 -2.26 2.73
C ASP A 72 -0.91 -2.44 1.43
N GLU A 73 -0.27 -3.05 0.44
CA GLU A 73 -1.00 -3.58 -0.71
C GLU A 73 -1.73 -4.86 -0.31
N ALA A 74 -2.98 -5.02 -0.74
CA ALA A 74 -3.80 -6.19 -0.39
C ALA A 74 -3.17 -7.55 -0.80
N SER A 75 -2.33 -7.55 -1.84
CA SER A 75 -1.57 -8.73 -2.26
C SER A 75 -0.42 -9.08 -1.32
N GLY A 76 -0.02 -8.17 -0.43
CA GLY A 76 1.19 -8.25 0.36
C GLY A 76 2.47 -8.08 -0.46
N ALA A 77 2.39 -7.61 -1.71
CA ALA A 77 3.56 -7.45 -2.57
C ALA A 77 4.35 -6.18 -2.25
N ARG A 78 3.65 -5.10 -1.88
CA ARG A 78 4.25 -3.78 -1.67
C ARG A 78 3.70 -3.10 -0.42
N MET A 79 4.46 -2.15 0.09
CA MET A 79 4.09 -1.33 1.25
C MET A 79 4.66 0.08 1.11
N ILE A 80 3.89 1.08 1.54
CA ILE A 80 4.39 2.42 1.79
C ILE A 80 4.53 2.61 3.30
N VAL A 81 5.68 3.09 3.76
CA VAL A 81 5.91 3.47 5.15
C VAL A 81 6.13 4.97 5.25
N GLU A 82 5.37 5.62 6.14
CA GLU A 82 5.65 6.97 6.64
C GLU A 82 6.56 6.86 7.86
N ALA A 83 7.75 7.43 7.81
CA ALA A 83 8.69 7.49 8.93
C ALA A 83 8.71 8.91 9.52
N PHE A 84 8.19 9.06 10.74
CA PHE A 84 8.05 10.33 11.45
C PHE A 84 9.26 10.61 12.34
N ASP A 85 10.02 11.65 12.00
CA ASP A 85 11.09 12.25 12.79
C ASP A 85 10.68 13.68 13.20
N SER A 86 11.37 14.72 12.71
CA SER A 86 10.99 16.13 12.79
C SER A 86 10.30 16.60 11.50
N GLY A 87 9.02 16.96 11.58
CA GLY A 87 8.28 17.59 10.48
C GLY A 87 7.49 16.60 9.62
N ALA A 88 7.47 16.83 8.30
CA ALA A 88 6.79 15.94 7.36
C ALA A 88 7.51 14.59 7.29
N PRO A 89 6.80 13.44 7.29
CA PRO A 89 7.43 12.14 7.31
C PRO A 89 8.20 11.84 6.02
N GLU A 90 9.28 11.08 6.15
CA GLU A 90 9.91 10.42 5.02
C GLU A 90 8.99 9.32 4.52
N LEU A 91 8.96 9.13 3.20
CA LEU A 91 8.17 8.08 2.58
C LEU A 91 9.11 7.01 2.04
N VAL A 92 8.81 5.76 2.38
CA VAL A 92 9.58 4.60 1.94
C VAL A 92 8.65 3.63 1.23
N PHE A 93 9.04 3.19 0.04
CA PHE A 93 8.40 2.13 -0.70
C PHE A 93 9.18 0.83 -0.52
N TYR A 94 8.48 -0.22 -0.09
CA TYR A 94 9.00 -1.58 -0.04
C TYR A 94 8.33 -2.43 -1.12
N ASP A 95 9.16 -3.22 -1.80
CA ASP A 95 8.73 -4.25 -2.76
C ASP A 95 9.27 -5.61 -2.31
N PHE A 96 8.36 -6.45 -1.82
CA PHE A 96 8.62 -7.79 -1.27
C PHE A 96 8.65 -8.88 -2.34
N SER A 97 8.47 -8.54 -3.63
CA SER A 97 8.62 -9.50 -4.73
C SER A 97 10.09 -9.89 -4.96
N LYS A 98 11.03 -9.08 -4.45
CA LYS A 98 12.48 -9.29 -4.55
C LYS A 98 13.04 -9.85 -3.25
N ARG A 99 14.18 -10.53 -3.34
CA ARG A 99 14.94 -11.06 -2.19
C ARG A 99 16.41 -10.61 -2.29
N PRO A 100 16.89 -9.72 -1.40
CA PRO A 100 16.15 -9.04 -0.32
C PRO A 100 15.06 -8.11 -0.85
N PRO A 101 14.09 -7.69 -0.01
CA PRO A 101 13.10 -6.70 -0.39
C PRO A 101 13.76 -5.45 -1.00
N ALA A 102 13.17 -4.92 -2.07
CA ALA A 102 13.62 -3.64 -2.61
C ALA A 102 13.13 -2.50 -1.71
N VAL A 103 14.02 -1.55 -1.48
CA VAL A 103 13.79 -0.40 -0.61
C VAL A 103 14.04 0.87 -1.42
N GLU A 104 13.01 1.71 -1.54
CA GLU A 104 13.10 2.97 -2.28
C GLU A 104 12.62 4.13 -1.40
N ARG A 105 13.50 5.10 -1.13
CA ARG A 105 13.13 6.35 -0.47
C ARG A 105 12.44 7.26 -1.49
N ILE A 106 11.17 7.58 -1.26
CA ILE A 106 10.44 8.55 -2.06
C ILE A 106 10.95 9.93 -1.61
N GLY A 107 11.85 10.53 -2.39
CA GLY A 107 12.62 11.73 -2.01
C GLY A 107 11.83 13.01 -1.67
N ARG A 108 10.49 12.94 -1.67
CA ARG A 108 9.61 13.99 -1.15
C ARG A 108 9.02 13.56 0.18
N ARG A 109 9.33 14.34 1.21
CA ARG A 109 8.70 14.21 2.53
C ARG A 109 7.30 14.82 2.51
N MET A 110 6.28 14.06 2.92
CA MET A 110 4.89 14.53 2.97
C MET A 110 4.03 13.57 3.79
N LYS A 111 3.05 14.12 4.51
CA LYS A 111 2.02 13.33 5.20
C LYS A 111 1.00 12.84 4.18
N LEU A 112 0.79 11.53 4.13
CA LEU A 112 -0.21 10.89 3.29
C LEU A 112 -1.58 10.91 3.98
N THR A 113 -2.58 11.10 3.15
CA THR A 113 -4.01 11.01 3.49
C THR A 113 -4.71 9.90 2.69
N GLY A 114 -3.98 9.25 1.78
CA GLY A 114 -4.46 8.10 1.02
C GLY A 114 -3.36 7.50 0.15
N VAL A 115 -3.45 6.19 -0.06
CA VAL A 115 -2.57 5.38 -0.91
C VAL A 115 -3.46 4.48 -1.76
N PHE A 116 -3.26 4.49 -3.08
CA PHE A 116 -4.07 3.76 -4.05
C PHE A 116 -3.16 2.95 -4.95
N TRP A 117 -3.19 1.63 -4.80
CA TRP A 117 -2.37 0.69 -5.56
C TRP A 117 -2.96 0.44 -6.95
N GLN A 118 -2.17 0.58 -8.02
CA GLN A 118 -2.63 0.43 -9.41
C GLN A 118 -1.58 -0.23 -10.28
N GLY A 119 -1.73 -1.53 -10.58
CA GLY A 119 -0.77 -2.24 -11.43
C GLY A 119 0.65 -2.12 -10.87
N ASP A 120 1.59 -1.58 -11.65
CA ASP A 120 2.98 -1.36 -11.22
C ASP A 120 3.25 0.03 -10.59
N GLU A 121 2.21 0.86 -10.42
CA GLU A 121 2.30 2.17 -9.79
C GLU A 121 1.48 2.28 -8.50
N VAL A 122 1.76 3.32 -7.74
CA VAL A 122 0.99 3.72 -6.56
C VAL A 122 0.69 5.21 -6.62
N VAL A 123 -0.59 5.55 -6.46
CA VAL A 123 -1.06 6.92 -6.38
C VAL A 123 -1.14 7.32 -4.91
N LEU A 124 -0.47 8.41 -4.57
CA LEU A 124 -0.33 8.96 -3.23
C LEU A 124 -1.11 10.26 -3.13
N LYS A 125 -1.95 10.39 -2.10
CA LYS A 125 -2.72 11.61 -1.81
C LYS A 125 -2.14 12.28 -0.58
N SER A 126 -1.76 13.54 -0.69
CA SER A 126 -1.36 14.39 0.45
C SER A 126 -2.13 15.71 0.44
N ALA A 127 -1.89 16.56 1.43
CA ALA A 127 -2.45 17.91 1.47
C ALA A 127 -2.01 18.76 0.25
N ASP A 128 -0.83 18.48 -0.32
CA ASP A 128 -0.27 19.22 -1.47
C ASP A 128 -0.84 18.77 -2.82
N GLY A 129 -1.71 17.75 -2.81
CA GLY A 129 -2.35 17.18 -3.99
C GLY A 129 -2.05 15.70 -4.18
N TRP A 130 -2.12 15.28 -5.44
CA TRP A 130 -1.97 13.90 -5.86
C TRP A 130 -0.62 13.67 -6.52
N PHE A 131 -0.04 12.50 -6.25
CA PHE A 131 1.25 12.09 -6.75
C PHE A 131 1.16 10.66 -7.25
N ARG A 132 1.98 10.34 -8.23
CA ARG A 132 2.15 8.99 -8.77
C ARG A 132 3.58 8.58 -8.56
N PHE A 133 3.79 7.46 -7.88
CA PHE A 133 5.09 6.84 -7.73
C PHE A 133 5.15 5.57 -8.56
N GLN A 134 6.09 5.51 -9.49
CA GLN A 134 6.29 4.36 -10.36
C GLN A 134 7.78 4.26 -10.69
N ARG A 135 8.38 3.09 -10.45
CA ARG A 135 9.77 2.77 -10.82
C ARG A 135 10.77 3.87 -10.39
N GLY A 136 10.76 4.23 -9.10
CA GLY A 136 11.63 5.26 -8.53
C GLY A 136 11.28 6.71 -8.88
N THR A 137 10.26 6.96 -9.71
CA THR A 137 9.89 8.32 -10.13
C THR A 137 8.61 8.80 -9.46
N LEU A 138 8.69 9.93 -8.75
CA LEU A 138 7.54 10.62 -8.18
C LEU A 138 7.09 11.77 -9.07
N THR A 139 5.86 11.70 -9.59
CA THR A 139 5.26 12.72 -10.46
C THR A 139 4.06 13.38 -9.78
N LYS A 140 4.00 14.72 -9.72
CA LYS A 140 2.80 15.44 -9.27
C LYS A 140 1.73 15.41 -10.36
N LEU A 141 0.50 15.08 -10.00
CA LEU A 141 -0.64 14.99 -10.91
C LEU A 141 -1.39 16.33 -10.95
N VAL A 142 -1.79 16.77 -12.16
CA VAL A 142 -2.30 18.14 -12.43
C VAL A 142 -3.81 18.17 -12.75
N SER A 143 -4.52 17.03 -12.81
CA SER A 143 -5.96 16.97 -13.13
C SER A 143 -6.73 16.13 -12.12
N SER A 144 -7.91 16.61 -11.69
CA SER A 144 -8.83 15.95 -10.75
C SER A 144 -9.80 14.97 -11.41
N LYS A 145 -9.75 14.79 -12.75
CA LYS A 145 -10.50 13.72 -13.44
C LYS A 145 -9.78 12.40 -13.26
N MET A 146 -10.06 11.74 -12.14
CA MET A 146 -9.37 10.55 -11.71
C MET A 146 -10.40 9.62 -11.05
N ILE A 147 -11.15 8.89 -11.88
CA ILE A 147 -11.82 7.68 -11.40
C ILE A 147 -10.71 6.67 -11.13
N TYR A 148 -10.55 6.22 -9.88
CA TYR A 148 -9.65 5.11 -9.55
C TYR A 148 -10.41 4.17 -8.61
N HIS A 149 -10.91 3.07 -9.17
CA HIS A 149 -11.62 2.02 -8.44
C HIS A 149 -10.64 1.12 -7.67
#